data_AF-A0A8H5RX01-F1
#
_entry.id   AF-A0A8H5RX01-F1
#
_cell.length_a   1.000
_cell.length_b   1.000
_cell.length_c   1.000
_cell.angle_alpha   90.00
_cell.angle_beta   90.00
_cell.angle_gamma   90.00
#
_symmetry.space_group_name_H-M   'P 1'
#
loop_
_entity.id
_entity.type
_entity.pdbx_description
1 polymer ?
#
loop_
_entity_poly.entity_id
_entity_poly.type
_entity_poly.pdbx_seq_one_letter_code
_entity_poly.pdbx_strand_id
1 'polypeptide(L)'
;MNLQNLDAAIVYIICENFCRPCHARRGDHQDLPCVSAAQDADAKTLRYTLLVKSLAKFSDILSPPEAGSNIIGWERFIGALVLIQTPNLEYLETIAKDLGQILDKFGKPLSIHGNHFPQRLKTLDIKNKTAMQTRFYNPLDLSEGSIGGFISVLPNLQALEAVNPHRRTLRDPLQFHNVRHIALRSTILDKEELRTLISATGPLESFLYMGAYCFGANFCSIQDICEVLALRENTLKWIIAVPVHTAYNFTAGAQLLNVRFMRMALEDIWLPVLDDEIRDDQILVRGLPPNLETVHFDAADNILEDLLDAVITYIQSSYRKDPNDQVLRKVRILVNMYSDRQTMEQSPDSIRNSALKLIQEKCGDFLKHGKVVLRAFWDDGQDEDGGH
;
A
#
# COMPACT_ATOMS: atom_id res chain seq x y z
N MET A 1 -0.38 10.35 19.43
CA MET A 1 -1.31 9.57 20.29
C MET A 1 -1.66 10.40 21.51
N ASN A 2 -2.92 10.78 21.72
CA ASN A 2 -3.34 11.45 22.95
C ASN A 2 -3.45 10.40 24.06
N LEU A 3 -2.45 10.35 24.95
CA LEU A 3 -2.38 9.37 26.05
C LEU A 3 -3.41 9.62 27.16
N GLN A 4 -4.12 10.76 27.12
CA GLN A 4 -5.07 11.16 28.18
C GLN A 4 -6.25 10.20 28.38
N ASN A 5 -6.55 9.37 27.38
CA ASN A 5 -7.66 8.40 27.45
C ASN A 5 -7.22 7.00 27.91
N LEU A 6 -5.92 6.76 28.08
CA LEU A 6 -5.41 5.49 28.57
C LEU A 6 -5.44 5.44 30.09
N ASP A 7 -5.66 4.25 30.66
CA ASP A 7 -5.49 4.02 32.09
C ASP A 7 -4.07 4.46 32.51
N ALA A 8 -3.97 5.20 33.62
CA ALA A 8 -2.69 5.70 34.13
C ALA A 8 -1.66 4.56 34.33
N ALA A 9 -2.12 3.35 34.66
CA ALA A 9 -1.28 2.16 34.74
C ALA A 9 -0.66 1.78 33.38
N ILE A 10 -1.43 1.89 32.29
CA ILE A 10 -0.96 1.61 30.92
C ILE A 10 -0.05 2.72 30.44
N VAL A 11 -0.38 3.99 30.72
CA VAL A 11 0.52 5.13 30.44
C VAL A 11 1.86 4.93 31.15
N TYR A 12 1.84 4.57 32.44
CA TYR A 12 3.04 4.26 33.21
C TYR A 12 3.86 3.13 32.58
N ILE A 13 3.22 2.02 32.18
CA ILE A 13 3.88 0.89 31.51
C ILE A 13 4.45 1.30 30.14
N ILE A 14 3.74 2.10 29.34
CA ILE A 14 4.19 2.58 28.03
C ILE A 14 5.40 3.52 28.18
N CYS A 15 5.29 4.50 29.08
CA CYS A 15 6.32 5.50 29.32
C CYS A 15 7.63 4.88 29.83
N GLU A 16 7.56 3.89 30.74
CA GLU A 16 8.75 3.24 31.27
C GLU A 16 9.38 2.19 30.34
N ASN A 17 8.60 1.50 29.49
CA ASN A 17 9.14 0.41 28.65
C ASN A 17 9.44 0.83 27.21
N PHE A 18 8.80 1.87 26.67
CA PHE A 18 8.85 2.17 25.24
C PHE A 18 9.30 3.60 24.90
N CYS A 19 9.25 4.57 25.82
CA CYS A 19 9.69 5.95 25.54
C CYS A 19 11.19 6.18 25.85
N ARG A 20 12.09 5.77 24.94
CA ARG A 20 13.51 6.18 25.00
C ARG A 20 13.75 7.70 25.03
N PRO A 21 12.99 8.57 24.32
CA PRO A 21 13.16 10.02 24.40
C PRO A 21 12.85 10.60 25.79
N CYS A 22 11.93 9.99 26.52
CA CYS A 22 11.56 10.38 27.89
C CYS A 22 12.67 10.08 28.91
N HIS A 23 13.58 9.15 28.59
CA HIS A 23 14.79 8.87 29.37
C HIS A 23 15.93 9.88 29.09
N ALA A 24 15.92 10.56 27.94
CA ALA A 24 17.04 11.41 27.51
C ALA A 24 16.83 12.92 27.74
N ARG A 25 15.60 13.40 27.97
CA ARG A 25 15.28 14.84 28.15
C ARG A 25 14.73 15.19 29.56
N ARG A 26 15.35 14.69 30.64
CA ARG A 26 14.93 15.03 32.02
C ARG A 26 15.94 15.91 32.75
N GLY A 27 16.18 17.09 32.18
CA GLY A 27 16.83 18.18 32.89
C GLY A 27 15.88 18.87 33.86
N ASP A 28 14.61 19.09 33.49
CA ASP A 28 13.69 19.89 34.29
C ASP A 28 12.24 19.44 34.04
N HIS A 29 11.44 19.37 35.12
CA HIS A 29 9.99 19.11 35.20
C HIS A 29 9.53 17.72 35.72
N GLN A 30 9.20 17.74 37.03
CA GLN A 30 8.13 17.05 37.78
C GLN A 30 8.03 15.51 37.79
N ASP A 31 8.45 14.94 38.93
CA ASP A 31 7.89 13.84 39.74
C ASP A 31 6.86 12.88 39.10
N LEU A 32 7.32 12.09 38.14
CA LEU A 32 6.83 10.71 37.97
C LEU A 32 7.95 9.77 38.42
N PRO A 33 7.69 8.83 39.36
CA PRO A 33 8.71 7.92 39.85
C PRO A 33 9.17 7.03 38.69
N CYS A 34 10.37 7.30 38.18
CA CYS A 34 11.06 6.41 37.25
C CYS A 34 11.94 5.47 38.06
N VAL A 35 11.54 4.22 38.15
CA VAL A 35 12.44 3.18 38.68
C VAL A 35 13.29 2.68 37.52
N SER A 36 14.61 2.77 37.63
CA SER A 36 15.54 2.27 36.60
C SER A 36 15.22 0.80 36.32
N ALA A 37 14.66 0.53 35.15
CA ALA A 37 13.87 -0.65 34.82
C ALA A 37 14.61 -1.99 34.76
N ALA A 38 15.91 -2.04 35.05
CA ALA A 38 16.72 -3.23 34.85
C ALA A 38 17.05 -4.02 36.13
N GLN A 39 16.85 -3.48 37.34
CA GLN A 39 17.40 -4.10 38.56
C GLN A 39 16.48 -4.16 39.79
N ASP A 40 15.28 -3.61 39.75
CA ASP A 40 14.38 -3.61 40.91
C ASP A 40 13.25 -4.65 40.77
N ALA A 41 13.30 -5.69 41.60
CA ALA A 41 12.30 -6.75 41.65
C ALA A 41 10.92 -6.24 42.11
N ASP A 42 10.88 -5.16 42.90
CA ASP A 42 9.64 -4.58 43.42
C ASP A 42 8.92 -3.77 42.34
N ALA A 43 9.65 -3.01 41.53
CA ALA A 43 9.08 -2.31 40.36
C ALA A 43 8.54 -3.28 39.31
N LYS A 44 9.23 -4.40 39.08
CA LYS A 44 8.76 -5.47 38.18
C LYS A 44 7.44 -6.08 38.68
N THR A 45 7.32 -6.31 39.98
CA THR A 45 6.13 -6.87 40.63
C THR A 45 4.95 -5.88 40.61
N LEU A 46 5.22 -4.59 40.82
CA LEU A 46 4.22 -3.54 40.73
C LEU A 46 3.65 -3.42 39.31
N ARG A 47 4.51 -3.41 38.27
CA ARG A 47 4.09 -3.38 36.85
C ARG A 47 3.18 -4.56 36.51
N TYR A 48 3.57 -5.75 36.94
CA TYR A 48 2.77 -6.96 36.75
C TYR A 48 1.39 -6.82 37.39
N THR A 49 1.35 -6.36 38.64
CA THR A 49 0.10 -6.19 39.38
C THR A 49 -0.83 -5.18 38.72
N LEU A 50 -0.29 -4.06 38.25
CA LEU A 50 -1.05 -3.02 37.56
C LEU A 50 -1.59 -3.50 36.21
N LEU A 51 -0.80 -4.26 35.45
CA LEU A 51 -1.21 -4.79 34.17
C LEU A 51 -2.27 -5.89 34.32
N VAL A 52 -2.10 -6.81 35.27
CA VAL A 52 -3.12 -7.82 35.62
C VAL A 52 -4.42 -7.15 36.03
N LYS A 53 -4.37 -6.14 36.90
CA LYS A 53 -5.56 -5.38 37.30
C LYS A 53 -6.23 -4.69 36.11
N SER A 54 -5.45 -4.18 35.17
CA SER A 54 -5.98 -3.55 33.96
C SER A 54 -6.63 -4.58 33.04
N LEU A 55 -5.99 -5.73 32.80
CA LEU A 55 -6.54 -6.82 32.00
C LEU A 55 -7.81 -7.42 32.61
N ALA A 56 -7.88 -7.54 33.93
CA ALA A 56 -9.06 -8.03 34.63
C ALA A 56 -10.30 -7.15 34.40
N LYS A 57 -10.14 -5.86 34.07
CA LYS A 57 -11.27 -4.99 33.68
C LYS A 57 -11.88 -5.34 32.33
N PHE A 58 -11.15 -6.08 31.50
CA PHE A 58 -11.54 -6.46 30.13
C PHE A 58 -11.54 -7.98 29.95
N SER A 59 -11.72 -8.76 31.02
CA SER A 59 -11.68 -10.24 30.96
C SER A 59 -12.81 -10.87 30.14
N ASP A 60 -13.86 -10.10 29.88
CA ASP A 60 -14.96 -10.44 28.98
C ASP A 60 -14.59 -10.29 27.49
N ILE A 61 -13.53 -9.52 27.19
CA ILE A 61 -13.06 -9.22 25.83
C ILE A 61 -11.72 -9.87 25.54
N LEU A 62 -10.82 -9.90 26.53
CA LEU A 62 -9.45 -10.40 26.40
C LEU A 62 -9.31 -11.77 27.05
N SER A 63 -8.66 -12.68 26.33
CA SER A 63 -8.24 -13.98 26.87
C SER A 63 -7.23 -13.75 28.00
N PRO A 64 -7.37 -14.40 29.17
CA PRO A 64 -6.45 -14.20 30.28
C PRO A 64 -5.04 -14.67 29.91
N PRO A 65 -3.98 -14.04 30.45
CA PRO A 65 -2.62 -14.55 30.31
C PRO A 65 -2.51 -15.93 30.97
N GLU A 66 -1.78 -16.84 30.33
CA GLU A 66 -1.54 -18.19 30.87
C GLU A 66 -0.88 -18.10 32.26
N ALA A 67 -1.33 -18.94 33.18
CA ALA A 67 -0.81 -19.01 34.53
C ALA A 67 0.69 -19.36 34.51
N GLY A 68 1.53 -18.51 35.10
CA GLY A 68 2.99 -18.69 35.11
C GLY A 68 3.75 -18.09 33.92
N SER A 69 3.07 -17.32 33.05
CA SER A 69 3.74 -16.61 31.96
C SER A 69 4.77 -15.58 32.46
N ASN A 70 5.98 -15.65 31.92
CA ASN A 70 7.01 -14.63 32.14
C ASN A 70 6.54 -13.27 31.59
N ILE A 71 7.14 -12.17 32.05
CA ILE A 71 6.85 -10.80 31.55
C ILE A 71 7.12 -10.65 30.04
N ILE A 72 7.92 -11.55 29.46
CA ILE A 72 8.15 -11.64 28.02
C ILE A 72 6.84 -12.09 27.33
N GLY A 73 6.28 -11.27 26.44
CA GLY A 73 5.02 -11.56 25.74
C GLY A 73 3.86 -10.64 26.11
N TRP A 74 4.02 -9.80 27.14
CA TRP A 74 2.99 -8.88 27.61
C TRP A 74 2.81 -7.66 26.70
N GLU A 75 3.77 -7.37 25.82
CA GLU A 75 3.66 -6.33 24.81
C GLU A 75 2.40 -6.48 23.94
N ARG A 76 1.97 -7.71 23.68
CA ARG A 76 0.75 -8.02 22.91
C ARG A 76 -0.51 -7.66 23.69
N PHE A 77 -0.52 -7.93 24.99
CA PHE A 77 -1.61 -7.56 25.89
C PHE A 77 -1.71 -6.04 26.08
N ILE A 78 -0.56 -5.36 26.18
CA ILE A 78 -0.52 -3.89 26.20
C ILE A 78 -1.07 -3.33 24.89
N GLY A 79 -0.68 -3.88 23.73
CA GLY A 79 -1.23 -3.49 22.43
C GLY A 79 -2.75 -3.68 22.35
N ALA A 80 -3.27 -4.79 22.86
CA ALA A 80 -4.70 -5.06 22.90
C ALA A 80 -5.46 -4.04 23.78
N LEU A 81 -4.92 -3.73 24.96
CA LEU A 81 -5.46 -2.70 25.84
C LEU A 81 -5.44 -1.32 25.19
N VAL A 82 -4.36 -0.97 24.47
CA VAL A 82 -4.27 0.29 23.73
C VAL A 82 -5.37 0.36 22.67
N LEU A 83 -5.62 -0.69 21.89
CA LEU A 83 -6.69 -0.71 20.91
C LEU A 83 -8.08 -0.49 21.55
N ILE A 84 -8.38 -1.16 22.66
CA ILE A 84 -9.67 -1.01 23.35
C ILE A 84 -9.84 0.41 23.92
N GLN A 85 -8.77 0.98 24.47
CA GLN A 85 -8.81 2.26 25.18
C GLN A 85 -8.54 3.48 24.28
N THR A 86 -8.44 3.29 22.97
CA THR A 86 -8.28 4.37 21.99
C THR A 86 -9.45 4.44 21.01
N PRO A 87 -10.69 4.65 21.49
CA PRO A 87 -11.89 4.66 20.62
C PRO A 87 -11.87 5.76 19.55
N ASN A 88 -11.06 6.81 19.76
CA ASN A 88 -10.88 7.93 18.83
C ASN A 88 -9.70 7.76 17.86
N LEU A 89 -9.07 6.59 17.79
CA LEU A 89 -7.99 6.33 16.84
C LEU A 89 -8.53 6.42 15.41
N GLU A 90 -7.96 7.29 14.57
CA GLU A 90 -8.35 7.45 13.16
C GLU A 90 -7.37 6.79 12.18
N TYR A 91 -6.12 6.58 12.60
CA TYR A 91 -5.04 6.00 11.80
C TYR A 91 -4.26 4.98 12.63
N LEU A 92 -4.04 3.79 12.08
CA LEU A 92 -3.23 2.74 12.68
C LEU A 92 -2.20 2.24 11.67
N GLU A 93 -0.92 2.41 12.01
CA GLU A 93 0.20 1.78 11.30
C GLU A 93 0.79 0.69 12.19
N THR A 94 1.03 -0.50 11.63
CA THR A 94 1.58 -1.63 12.37
C THR A 94 2.25 -2.64 11.46
N ILE A 95 2.99 -3.59 12.05
CA ILE A 95 3.50 -4.76 11.35
C ILE A 95 2.44 -5.88 11.42
N ALA A 96 2.25 -6.61 10.31
CA ALA A 96 1.27 -7.71 10.22
C ALA A 96 1.38 -8.72 11.37
N LYS A 97 2.61 -9.18 11.66
CA LYS A 97 2.90 -10.14 12.73
C LYS A 97 2.49 -9.62 14.10
N ASP A 98 2.76 -8.35 14.38
CA ASP A 98 2.49 -7.75 15.68
C ASP A 98 0.98 -7.53 15.85
N LEU A 99 0.29 -7.10 14.78
CA LEU A 99 -1.17 -6.96 14.79
C LEU A 99 -1.87 -8.32 15.02
N GLY A 100 -1.47 -9.36 14.29
CA GLY A 100 -2.03 -10.71 14.48
C GLY A 100 -1.86 -11.18 15.93
N GLN A 101 -0.66 -11.00 16.49
CA GLN A 101 -0.35 -11.36 17.88
C GLN A 101 -1.13 -10.56 18.93
N ILE A 102 -1.47 -9.30 18.63
CA ILE A 102 -2.36 -8.47 19.46
C ILE A 102 -3.79 -8.98 19.37
N LEU A 103 -4.29 -9.23 18.16
CA LEU A 103 -5.67 -9.71 17.92
C LEU A 103 -5.91 -11.12 18.47
N ASP A 104 -4.87 -11.94 18.62
CA ASP A 104 -4.93 -13.24 19.30
C ASP A 104 -5.17 -13.14 20.80
N LYS A 105 -5.07 -11.94 21.39
CA LYS A 105 -5.41 -11.71 22.80
C LYS A 105 -6.89 -11.45 23.03
N PHE A 106 -7.65 -11.18 21.98
CA PHE A 106 -9.09 -11.04 22.06
C PHE A 106 -9.76 -12.41 22.05
N GLY A 107 -10.90 -12.53 22.73
CA GLY A 107 -11.81 -13.64 22.56
C GLY A 107 -12.21 -13.75 21.07
N LYS A 108 -12.37 -14.99 20.59
CA LYS A 108 -12.83 -15.25 19.22
C LYS A 108 -14.31 -15.66 19.25
N PRO A 109 -15.10 -15.34 18.21
CA PRO A 109 -14.74 -14.53 17.04
C PRO A 109 -14.65 -13.03 17.37
N LEU A 110 -13.81 -12.29 16.61
CA LEU A 110 -13.59 -10.85 16.83
C LEU A 110 -14.86 -10.01 16.63
N SER A 111 -15.83 -10.52 15.85
CA SER A 111 -17.13 -9.90 15.59
C SER A 111 -17.95 -9.61 16.84
N ILE A 112 -17.84 -10.43 17.89
CA ILE A 112 -18.55 -10.22 19.16
C ILE A 112 -18.02 -8.98 19.89
N HIS A 113 -16.74 -8.66 19.68
CA HIS A 113 -16.07 -7.54 20.35
C HIS A 113 -15.99 -6.29 19.48
N GLY A 114 -16.69 -6.27 18.34
CA GLY A 114 -16.68 -5.18 17.35
C GLY A 114 -16.74 -3.78 17.97
N ASN A 115 -17.69 -3.56 18.87
CA ASN A 115 -17.94 -2.27 19.53
C ASN A 115 -16.78 -1.77 20.42
N HIS A 116 -15.86 -2.65 20.82
CA HIS A 116 -14.69 -2.29 21.63
C HIS A 116 -13.47 -1.89 20.78
N PHE A 117 -13.47 -2.21 19.49
CA PHE A 117 -12.41 -1.74 18.60
C PHE A 117 -12.56 -0.25 18.28
N PRO A 118 -11.49 0.42 17.81
CA PRO A 118 -11.55 1.84 17.48
C PRO A 118 -12.53 2.17 16.36
N GLN A 119 -13.75 2.52 16.71
CA GLN A 119 -14.84 2.75 15.76
C GLN A 119 -14.57 3.92 14.81
N ARG A 120 -13.68 4.85 15.15
CA ARG A 120 -13.29 5.99 14.30
C ARG A 120 -12.13 5.70 13.36
N LEU A 121 -11.61 4.48 13.34
CA LEU A 121 -10.47 4.12 12.50
C LEU A 121 -10.84 4.23 11.03
N LYS A 122 -10.15 5.12 10.30
CA LYS A 122 -10.36 5.38 8.87
C LYS A 122 -9.30 4.72 8.00
N THR A 123 -8.07 4.62 8.51
CA THR A 123 -6.92 4.10 7.76
C THR A 123 -6.17 3.05 8.57
N LEU A 124 -5.91 1.92 7.92
CA LEU A 124 -5.09 0.84 8.45
C LEU A 124 -3.94 0.55 7.48
N ASP A 125 -2.71 0.78 7.94
CA ASP A 125 -1.48 0.49 7.21
C ASP A 125 -0.75 -0.69 7.88
N ILE A 126 -0.63 -1.79 7.14
CA ILE A 126 -0.02 -3.03 7.60
C ILE A 126 1.27 -3.29 6.82
N LYS A 127 2.38 -2.94 7.46
CA LYS A 127 3.73 -3.12 6.93
C LYS A 127 4.24 -4.54 7.18
N ASN A 128 5.25 -4.93 6.40
CA ASN A 128 6.07 -6.09 6.70
C ASN A 128 7.38 -5.65 7.36
N LYS A 129 7.89 -6.43 8.31
CA LYS A 129 9.05 -6.08 9.14
C LYS A 129 10.35 -5.91 8.34
N THR A 130 10.39 -6.47 7.13
CA THR A 130 11.57 -6.49 6.27
C THR A 130 11.20 -5.97 4.88
N ALA A 131 11.32 -4.66 4.68
CA ALA A 131 11.10 -3.99 3.40
C ALA A 131 12.01 -4.49 2.24
N MET A 132 13.02 -5.33 2.52
CA MET A 132 14.04 -5.78 1.56
C MET A 132 14.16 -7.31 1.37
N GLN A 133 13.21 -8.13 1.85
CA GLN A 133 13.33 -9.58 1.63
C GLN A 133 12.71 -10.01 0.30
N THR A 134 13.54 -10.58 -0.58
CA THR A 134 13.19 -11.32 -1.80
C THR A 134 12.40 -12.61 -1.55
N ARG A 135 12.17 -12.97 -0.28
CA ARG A 135 11.34 -14.11 0.14
C ARG A 135 10.35 -13.63 1.19
N PHE A 136 9.06 -13.67 0.86
CA PHE A 136 7.99 -13.31 1.79
C PHE A 136 7.83 -14.38 2.86
N TYR A 137 8.51 -14.20 3.98
CA TYR A 137 8.23 -14.95 5.20
C TYR A 137 7.04 -14.28 5.90
N ASN A 138 5.88 -14.94 5.87
CA ASN A 138 4.60 -14.58 6.51
C ASN A 138 3.67 -13.70 5.66
N PRO A 139 2.86 -14.32 4.78
CA PRO A 139 1.77 -13.61 4.13
C PRO A 139 0.71 -13.19 5.17
N LEU A 140 0.02 -12.07 4.90
CA LEU A 140 -0.98 -11.47 5.79
C LEU A 140 -2.24 -12.34 5.85
N ASP A 141 -2.57 -12.85 7.04
CA ASP A 141 -3.77 -13.67 7.27
C ASP A 141 -5.04 -12.79 7.35
N LEU A 142 -5.86 -12.89 6.31
CA LEU A 142 -7.14 -12.20 6.18
C LEU A 142 -8.35 -13.08 6.54
N SER A 143 -8.17 -14.15 7.30
CA SER A 143 -9.31 -14.95 7.80
C SER A 143 -10.17 -14.19 8.82
N GLU A 144 -11.42 -14.64 9.02
CA GLU A 144 -12.34 -14.09 10.03
C GLU A 144 -11.76 -14.15 11.45
N GLY A 145 -10.98 -15.19 11.75
CA GLY A 145 -10.33 -15.33 13.05
C GLY A 145 -9.16 -14.37 13.29
N SER A 146 -8.70 -13.66 12.26
CA SER A 146 -7.46 -12.90 12.26
C SER A 146 -7.69 -11.44 11.86
N ILE A 147 -6.78 -10.85 11.08
CA ILE A 147 -6.84 -9.45 10.67
C ILE A 147 -8.07 -9.18 9.79
N GLY A 148 -8.52 -10.16 8.99
CA GLY A 148 -9.72 -10.03 8.17
C GLY A 148 -10.99 -9.78 8.99
N GLY A 149 -11.16 -10.50 10.10
CA GLY A 149 -12.26 -10.26 11.04
C GLY A 149 -12.19 -8.90 11.73
N PHE A 150 -10.98 -8.47 12.10
CA PHE A 150 -10.77 -7.13 12.66
C PHE A 150 -11.16 -6.02 11.67
N ILE A 151 -10.76 -6.14 10.41
CA ILE A 151 -11.13 -5.19 9.36
C ILE A 151 -12.64 -5.16 9.16
N SER A 152 -13.28 -6.34 9.15
CA SER A 152 -14.72 -6.49 8.87
C SER A 152 -15.63 -5.85 9.93
N VAL A 153 -15.12 -5.62 11.14
CA VAL A 153 -15.89 -5.04 12.25
C VAL A 153 -15.66 -3.54 12.43
N LEU A 154 -14.86 -2.92 11.55
CA LEU A 154 -14.57 -1.48 11.58
C LEU A 154 -15.50 -0.72 10.62
N PRO A 155 -16.55 -0.05 11.12
CA PRO A 155 -17.58 0.54 10.27
C PRO A 155 -17.11 1.79 9.50
N ASN A 156 -16.02 2.43 9.93
CA ASN A 156 -15.53 3.66 9.31
C ASN A 156 -14.20 3.48 8.55
N LEU A 157 -13.72 2.24 8.39
CA LEU A 157 -12.48 1.99 7.70
C LEU A 157 -12.64 2.23 6.20
N GLN A 158 -11.90 3.21 5.67
CA GLN A 158 -11.97 3.66 4.29
C GLN A 158 -10.72 3.29 3.48
N ALA A 159 -9.56 3.19 4.13
CA ALA A 159 -8.29 2.92 3.49
C ALA A 159 -7.57 1.74 4.13
N LEU A 160 -7.11 0.80 3.29
CA LEU A 160 -6.33 -0.37 3.69
C LEU A 160 -5.06 -0.43 2.85
N GLU A 161 -3.91 -0.37 3.52
CA GLU A 161 -2.62 -0.73 2.95
C GLU A 161 -2.16 -2.06 3.53
N ALA A 162 -1.86 -3.02 2.66
CA ALA A 162 -1.53 -4.38 3.04
C ALA A 162 -0.35 -4.90 2.21
N VAL A 163 0.63 -5.47 2.91
CA VAL A 163 1.72 -6.20 2.28
C VAL A 163 1.38 -7.69 2.19
N ASN A 164 1.36 -8.21 0.97
CA ASN A 164 1.27 -9.64 0.64
C ASN A 164 0.19 -10.47 1.38
N PRO A 165 -1.11 -10.28 1.09
CA PRO A 165 -2.19 -11.14 1.60
C PRO A 165 -1.98 -12.63 1.33
N HIS A 166 -2.33 -13.47 2.31
CA HIS A 166 -2.24 -14.93 2.16
C HIS A 166 -3.40 -15.45 1.32
N ARG A 167 -3.05 -15.90 0.11
CA ARG A 167 -3.85 -16.69 -0.83
C ARG A 167 -4.97 -17.57 -0.25
N ARG A 168 -4.65 -18.38 0.78
CA ARG A 168 -5.60 -19.33 1.39
C ARG A 168 -6.58 -18.70 2.37
N THR A 169 -6.26 -17.52 2.89
CA THR A 169 -7.03 -16.82 3.94
C THR A 169 -8.03 -15.83 3.38
N LEU A 170 -8.05 -15.64 2.06
CA LEU A 170 -9.08 -14.88 1.35
C LEU A 170 -10.42 -15.64 1.23
N ARG A 171 -10.50 -16.87 1.77
CA ARG A 171 -11.67 -17.75 1.71
C ARG A 171 -12.39 -17.80 3.05
N ASP A 172 -13.19 -16.78 3.30
CA ASP A 172 -14.32 -16.64 4.24
C ASP A 172 -14.87 -15.22 3.98
N PRO A 173 -16.16 -14.90 4.22
CA PRO A 173 -16.76 -13.69 3.67
C PRO A 173 -16.15 -12.42 4.29
N LEU A 174 -15.06 -11.95 3.71
CA LEU A 174 -14.45 -10.65 3.97
C LEU A 174 -15.49 -9.59 3.63
N GLN A 175 -15.74 -8.69 4.58
CA GLN A 175 -16.71 -7.61 4.41
C GLN A 175 -15.97 -6.28 4.49
N PHE A 176 -15.44 -5.83 3.36
CA PHE A 176 -14.73 -4.56 3.22
C PHE A 176 -15.65 -3.47 2.65
N HIS A 177 -16.92 -3.46 3.09
CA HIS A 177 -18.00 -2.64 2.51
C HIS A 177 -17.75 -1.14 2.54
N ASN A 178 -16.92 -0.66 3.47
CA ASN A 178 -16.61 0.76 3.62
C ASN A 178 -15.25 1.14 3.01
N VAL A 179 -14.45 0.15 2.61
CA VAL A 179 -13.11 0.37 2.06
C VAL A 179 -13.23 0.90 0.65
N ARG A 180 -12.70 2.11 0.45
CA ARG A 180 -12.67 2.85 -0.83
C ARG A 180 -11.29 2.89 -1.43
N HIS A 181 -10.26 2.67 -0.62
CA HIS A 181 -8.86 2.76 -1.03
C HIS A 181 -8.12 1.50 -0.61
N ILE A 182 -7.54 0.80 -1.57
CA ILE A 182 -6.69 -0.37 -1.31
C ILE A 182 -5.32 -0.16 -1.92
N ALA A 183 -4.28 -0.38 -1.12
CA ALA A 183 -2.91 -0.47 -1.58
C ALA A 183 -2.34 -1.85 -1.24
N LEU A 184 -2.03 -2.64 -2.27
CA LEU A 184 -1.37 -3.93 -2.16
C LEU A 184 0.08 -3.78 -2.56
N ARG A 185 0.99 -3.93 -1.60
CA ARG A 185 2.43 -3.85 -1.84
C ARG A 185 3.08 -5.21 -1.77
N SER A 186 4.07 -5.40 -2.63
CA SER A 186 4.86 -6.63 -2.73
C SER A 186 3.96 -7.88 -2.75
N THR A 187 2.91 -7.81 -3.55
CA THR A 187 1.85 -8.83 -3.55
C THR A 187 2.11 -9.91 -4.59
N ILE A 188 1.67 -11.13 -4.27
CA ILE A 188 1.81 -12.30 -5.14
C ILE A 188 0.43 -12.88 -5.51
N LEU A 189 -0.65 -12.10 -5.43
CA LEU A 189 -1.99 -12.64 -5.74
C LEU A 189 -2.10 -13.01 -7.23
N ASP A 190 -2.74 -14.15 -7.49
CA ASP A 190 -3.24 -14.45 -8.83
C ASP A 190 -4.58 -13.73 -9.10
N LYS A 191 -5.08 -13.88 -10.34
CA LYS A 191 -6.30 -13.22 -10.79
C LYS A 191 -7.53 -13.60 -9.97
N GLU A 192 -7.71 -14.86 -9.61
CA GLU A 192 -8.88 -15.33 -8.86
C GLU A 192 -8.85 -14.85 -7.41
N GLU A 193 -7.66 -14.85 -6.82
CA GLU A 193 -7.42 -14.34 -5.48
C GLU A 193 -7.65 -12.83 -5.42
N LEU A 194 -7.11 -12.09 -6.39
CA LEU A 194 -7.39 -10.66 -6.52
C LEU A 194 -8.89 -10.42 -6.73
N ARG A 195 -9.55 -11.22 -7.57
CA ARG A 195 -11.00 -11.13 -7.78
C ARG A 195 -11.78 -11.31 -6.50
N THR A 196 -11.39 -12.28 -5.68
CA THR A 196 -12.02 -12.55 -4.38
C THR A 196 -11.88 -11.34 -3.47
N LEU A 197 -10.68 -10.76 -3.37
CA LEU A 197 -10.42 -9.57 -2.58
C LEU A 197 -11.25 -8.36 -3.06
N ILE A 198 -11.22 -8.05 -4.35
CA ILE A 198 -11.95 -6.90 -4.91
C ILE A 198 -13.47 -7.09 -4.76
N SER A 199 -13.97 -8.32 -4.91
CA SER A 199 -15.39 -8.63 -4.73
C SER A 199 -15.89 -8.37 -3.31
N ALA A 200 -15.01 -8.46 -2.30
CA ALA A 200 -15.31 -8.18 -0.90
C ALA A 200 -15.38 -6.67 -0.56
N THR A 201 -14.92 -5.81 -1.46
CA THR A 201 -14.89 -4.35 -1.26
C THR A 201 -16.22 -3.68 -1.57
N GLY A 202 -16.48 -2.54 -0.92
CA GLY A 202 -17.58 -1.66 -1.30
C GLY A 202 -17.27 -0.80 -2.55
N PRO A 203 -17.62 0.49 -2.55
CA PRO A 203 -17.34 1.40 -3.66
C PRO A 203 -15.84 1.74 -3.70
N LEU A 204 -15.05 0.92 -4.38
CA LEU A 204 -13.61 1.15 -4.54
C LEU A 204 -13.37 2.36 -5.42
N GLU A 205 -12.71 3.39 -4.89
CA GLU A 205 -12.39 4.65 -5.57
C GLU A 205 -10.92 4.71 -6.04
N SER A 206 -10.00 4.09 -5.30
CA SER A 206 -8.60 3.98 -5.71
C SER A 206 -8.00 2.60 -5.41
N PHE A 207 -7.10 2.18 -6.28
CA PHE A 207 -6.41 0.91 -6.17
C PHE A 207 -4.92 1.03 -6.53
N LEU A 208 -4.05 0.51 -5.67
CA LEU A 208 -2.62 0.34 -5.92
C LEU A 208 -2.27 -1.14 -5.85
N TYR A 209 -1.54 -1.62 -6.86
CA TYR A 209 -0.96 -2.94 -6.94
C TYR A 209 0.51 -2.83 -7.30
N MET A 210 1.38 -3.31 -6.42
CA MET A 210 2.80 -3.47 -6.67
C MET A 210 3.16 -4.95 -6.49
N GLY A 211 3.47 -5.61 -7.60
CA GLY A 211 3.84 -7.03 -7.61
C GLY A 211 5.18 -7.26 -6.92
N ALA A 212 5.44 -8.52 -6.54
CA ALA A 212 6.75 -8.92 -6.06
C ALA A 212 7.45 -9.92 -6.96
N TYR A 213 8.77 -9.77 -7.08
CA TYR A 213 9.62 -10.75 -7.76
C TYR A 213 9.76 -12.01 -6.91
N CYS A 214 9.00 -13.05 -7.22
CA CYS A 214 9.30 -14.40 -6.72
C CYS A 214 9.21 -15.44 -7.86
N PHE A 215 10.11 -16.43 -7.84
CA PHE A 215 10.12 -17.47 -8.87
C PHE A 215 8.94 -18.44 -8.67
N GLY A 216 8.21 -18.74 -9.75
CA GLY A 216 7.25 -19.85 -9.80
C GLY A 216 5.82 -19.59 -9.31
N ALA A 217 5.42 -18.32 -9.08
CA ALA A 217 4.04 -17.98 -8.77
C ALA A 217 3.29 -17.48 -10.02
N ASN A 218 2.01 -17.86 -10.17
CA ASN A 218 1.10 -17.17 -11.09
C ASN A 218 0.83 -15.78 -10.52
N PHE A 219 1.24 -14.74 -11.24
CA PHE A 219 1.04 -13.35 -10.86
C PHE A 219 0.00 -12.71 -11.75
N CYS A 220 -0.72 -11.71 -11.24
CA CYS A 220 -1.51 -10.85 -12.11
C CYS A 220 -0.60 -10.06 -13.06
N SER A 221 -0.94 -10.11 -14.35
CA SER A 221 -0.50 -9.12 -15.32
C SER A 221 -1.34 -7.84 -15.22
N ILE A 222 -0.96 -6.76 -15.90
CA ILE A 222 -1.76 -5.52 -15.94
C ILE A 222 -3.14 -5.74 -16.57
N GLN A 223 -3.24 -6.67 -17.52
CA GLN A 223 -4.50 -7.14 -18.10
C GLN A 223 -5.39 -7.77 -17.03
N ASP A 224 -4.86 -8.73 -16.25
CA ASP A 224 -5.62 -9.39 -15.19
C ASP A 224 -6.10 -8.41 -14.12
N ILE A 225 -5.25 -7.46 -13.73
CA ILE A 225 -5.60 -6.40 -12.77
C ILE A 225 -6.78 -5.59 -13.30
N CYS A 226 -6.72 -5.11 -14.55
CA CYS A 226 -7.78 -4.29 -15.13
C CYS A 226 -9.10 -5.08 -15.29
N GLU A 227 -9.04 -6.35 -15.70
CA GLU A 227 -10.22 -7.20 -15.80
C GLU A 227 -10.91 -7.41 -14.44
N VAL A 228 -10.13 -7.57 -13.38
CA VAL A 228 -10.70 -7.69 -12.03
C VAL A 228 -11.27 -6.36 -11.55
N LEU A 229 -10.59 -5.24 -11.83
CA LEU A 229 -11.04 -3.91 -11.43
C LEU A 229 -12.31 -3.45 -12.15
N ALA A 230 -12.67 -4.06 -13.29
CA ALA A 230 -13.94 -3.83 -13.95
C ALA A 230 -15.15 -4.14 -13.04
N LEU A 231 -14.99 -5.01 -12.03
CA LEU A 231 -16.00 -5.23 -10.99
C LEU A 231 -16.37 -3.97 -10.19
N ARG A 232 -15.54 -2.92 -10.27
CA ARG A 232 -15.73 -1.63 -9.59
C ARG A 232 -15.65 -0.45 -10.56
N GLU A 233 -15.91 -0.68 -11.85
CA GLU A 233 -15.82 0.33 -12.92
C GLU A 233 -16.63 1.61 -12.63
N ASN A 234 -17.74 1.50 -11.90
CA ASN A 234 -18.64 2.62 -11.62
C ASN A 234 -18.12 3.59 -10.54
N THR A 235 -17.16 3.16 -9.73
CA THR A 235 -16.64 3.95 -8.59
C THR A 235 -15.16 4.26 -8.71
N LEU A 236 -14.41 3.40 -9.42
CA LEU A 236 -12.96 3.48 -9.51
C LEU A 236 -12.52 4.69 -10.35
N LYS A 237 -11.61 5.49 -9.78
CA LYS A 237 -11.10 6.73 -10.38
C LYS A 237 -9.58 6.75 -10.52
N TRP A 238 -8.87 6.01 -9.66
CA TRP A 238 -7.41 6.04 -9.56
C TRP A 238 -6.82 4.64 -9.55
N ILE A 239 -5.84 4.39 -10.43
CA ILE A 239 -5.15 3.10 -10.52
C ILE A 239 -3.63 3.34 -10.50
N ILE A 240 -2.93 2.55 -9.70
CA ILE A 240 -1.49 2.33 -9.82
C ILE A 240 -1.29 0.84 -9.98
N ALA A 241 -0.83 0.40 -11.15
CA ALA A 241 -0.64 -1.02 -11.46
C ALA A 241 0.79 -1.24 -11.95
N VAL A 242 1.65 -1.74 -11.06
CA VAL A 242 3.03 -2.11 -11.35
C VAL A 242 3.19 -3.61 -11.03
N PRO A 243 2.62 -4.50 -11.86
CA PRO A 243 2.88 -5.92 -11.77
C PRO A 243 4.36 -6.24 -12.06
N VAL A 244 4.71 -7.51 -11.88
CA VAL A 244 6.02 -8.04 -12.26
C VAL A 244 5.93 -8.89 -13.53
N HIS A 245 4.71 -9.28 -13.91
CA HIS A 245 4.44 -10.09 -15.09
C HIS A 245 3.95 -9.21 -16.24
N THR A 246 4.69 -9.24 -17.35
CA THR A 246 4.30 -8.59 -18.61
C THR A 246 3.08 -9.27 -19.23
N ALA A 247 2.07 -8.49 -19.59
CA ALA A 247 0.97 -8.93 -20.42
C ALA A 247 1.38 -8.94 -21.89
N TYR A 248 1.09 -10.03 -22.60
CA TYR A 248 1.25 -10.09 -24.06
C TYR A 248 0.10 -9.40 -24.83
N ASN A 249 -0.91 -8.90 -24.10
CA ASN A 249 -2.05 -8.15 -24.64
C ASN A 249 -2.60 -7.23 -23.54
N PHE A 250 -2.87 -5.96 -23.87
CA PHE A 250 -3.45 -5.00 -22.95
C PHE A 250 -4.67 -4.33 -23.59
N THR A 251 -5.87 -4.73 -23.16
CA THR A 251 -7.17 -4.25 -23.67
C THR A 251 -8.20 -4.00 -22.57
N ALA A 252 -8.07 -4.65 -21.41
CA ALA A 252 -9.07 -4.56 -20.35
C ALA A 252 -9.17 -3.17 -19.72
N GLY A 253 -8.10 -2.36 -19.74
CA GLY A 253 -8.15 -1.00 -19.21
C GLY A 253 -9.17 -0.11 -19.93
N ALA A 254 -9.47 -0.37 -21.20
CA ALA A 254 -10.46 0.39 -21.98
C ALA A 254 -11.89 0.29 -21.41
N GLN A 255 -12.18 -0.74 -20.60
CA GLN A 255 -13.49 -0.91 -19.94
C GLN A 255 -13.65 0.02 -18.72
N LEU A 256 -12.56 0.60 -18.19
CA LEU A 256 -12.56 1.34 -16.93
C LEU A 256 -12.93 2.82 -17.14
N LEU A 257 -14.16 3.08 -17.59
CA LEU A 257 -14.60 4.39 -18.10
C LEU A 257 -14.50 5.57 -17.11
N ASN A 258 -14.56 5.32 -15.81
CA ASN A 258 -14.51 6.38 -14.79
C ASN A 258 -13.10 6.68 -14.27
N VAL A 259 -12.09 5.92 -14.72
CA VAL A 259 -10.70 6.10 -14.31
C VAL A 259 -10.13 7.36 -14.94
N ARG A 260 -9.65 8.26 -14.09
CA ARG A 260 -9.07 9.56 -14.46
C ARG A 260 -7.57 9.61 -14.29
N PHE A 261 -7.04 8.72 -13.44
CA PHE A 261 -5.62 8.59 -13.19
C PHE A 261 -5.18 7.13 -13.30
N MET A 262 -4.11 6.89 -14.07
CA MET A 262 -3.45 5.59 -14.13
C MET A 262 -1.93 5.75 -14.10
N ARG A 263 -1.26 4.95 -13.26
CA ARG A 263 0.19 4.71 -13.31
C ARG A 263 0.45 3.25 -13.67
N MET A 264 1.38 3.00 -14.58
CA MET A 264 1.81 1.66 -14.99
C MET A 264 3.26 1.63 -15.44
N ALA A 265 3.93 0.48 -15.39
CA ALA A 265 5.21 0.31 -16.04
C ALA A 265 5.02 -0.09 -17.51
N LEU A 266 5.88 0.42 -18.38
CA LEU A 266 5.84 0.11 -19.82
C LEU A 266 6.39 -1.30 -20.10
N GLU A 267 7.30 -1.82 -19.25
CA GLU A 267 7.69 -3.24 -19.29
C GLU A 267 6.49 -4.20 -19.13
N ASP A 268 5.41 -3.74 -18.50
CA ASP A 268 4.26 -4.59 -18.16
C ASP A 268 3.39 -4.93 -19.37
N ILE A 269 3.57 -4.26 -20.50
CA ILE A 269 2.77 -4.48 -21.72
C ILE A 269 3.62 -4.92 -22.91
N TRP A 270 4.94 -4.92 -22.76
CA TRP A 270 5.84 -5.30 -23.83
C TRP A 270 7.16 -5.85 -23.28
N LEU A 271 7.54 -7.02 -23.78
CA LEU A 271 8.88 -7.59 -23.65
C LEU A 271 9.44 -7.73 -25.06
N PRO A 272 10.70 -7.31 -25.31
CA PRO A 272 11.37 -7.61 -26.57
C PRO A 272 11.50 -9.14 -26.69
N VAL A 273 10.68 -9.76 -27.54
CA VAL A 273 10.87 -11.16 -27.92
C VAL A 273 11.85 -11.16 -29.08
N LEU A 274 12.90 -11.99 -28.98
CA LEU A 274 14.04 -12.03 -29.92
C LEU A 274 13.65 -12.23 -31.40
N ASP A 275 12.45 -12.76 -31.68
CA ASP A 275 12.01 -13.16 -33.02
C ASP A 275 10.75 -12.43 -33.54
N ASP A 276 10.10 -11.55 -32.75
CA ASP A 276 8.90 -10.81 -33.18
C ASP A 276 9.18 -9.29 -33.12
N GLU A 277 9.51 -8.72 -34.29
CA GLU A 277 9.73 -7.27 -34.48
C GLU A 277 8.43 -6.45 -34.52
N ILE A 278 7.25 -7.07 -34.30
CA ILE A 278 5.98 -6.36 -34.46
C ILE A 278 5.75 -5.43 -33.26
N ARG A 279 6.28 -4.21 -33.38
CA ARG A 279 5.96 -3.08 -32.51
C ARG A 279 4.52 -2.64 -32.78
N ASP A 280 3.63 -2.89 -31.82
CA ASP A 280 2.24 -2.41 -31.86
C ASP A 280 2.14 -1.02 -31.23
N ASP A 281 2.23 0.02 -32.06
CA ASP A 281 2.11 1.42 -31.63
C ASP A 281 0.70 1.77 -31.11
N GLN A 282 -0.31 0.94 -31.40
CA GLN A 282 -1.69 1.13 -30.94
C GLN A 282 -1.98 0.51 -29.57
N ILE A 283 -1.03 -0.22 -28.96
CA ILE A 283 -1.29 -0.98 -27.72
C ILE A 283 -1.84 -0.09 -26.61
N LEU A 284 -1.28 1.11 -26.43
CA LEU A 284 -1.74 2.07 -25.42
C LEU A 284 -3.10 2.69 -25.77
N VAL A 285 -3.36 2.94 -27.05
CA VAL A 285 -4.65 3.47 -27.53
C VAL A 285 -5.78 2.47 -27.27
N ARG A 286 -5.51 1.18 -27.48
CA ARG A 286 -6.49 0.10 -27.28
C ARG A 286 -6.66 -0.31 -25.82
N GLY A 287 -5.60 -0.16 -25.02
CA GLY A 287 -5.55 -0.68 -23.66
C GLY A 287 -5.91 0.32 -22.57
N LEU A 288 -5.57 1.61 -22.72
CA LEU A 288 -5.75 2.58 -21.65
C LEU A 288 -7.22 3.00 -21.47
N PRO A 289 -7.64 3.33 -20.24
CA PRO A 289 -8.95 3.92 -19.99
C PRO A 289 -9.18 5.20 -20.83
N PRO A 290 -10.36 5.36 -21.45
CA PRO A 290 -10.58 6.44 -22.43
C PRO A 290 -10.70 7.84 -21.80
N ASN A 291 -10.99 7.95 -20.51
CA ASN A 291 -11.24 9.22 -19.81
C ASN A 291 -10.10 9.64 -18.87
N LEU A 292 -8.87 9.19 -19.14
CA LEU A 292 -7.71 9.58 -18.35
C LEU A 292 -7.44 11.08 -18.46
N GLU A 293 -7.49 11.78 -17.33
CA GLU A 293 -7.01 13.15 -17.19
C GLU A 293 -5.49 13.18 -17.01
N THR A 294 -4.94 12.17 -16.35
CA THR A 294 -3.50 12.00 -16.12
C THR A 294 -3.07 10.55 -16.30
N VAL A 295 -1.98 10.33 -17.04
CA VAL A 295 -1.30 9.03 -17.12
C VAL A 295 0.15 9.16 -16.67
N HIS A 296 0.65 8.13 -16.00
CA HIS A 296 2.05 8.01 -15.58
C HIS A 296 2.63 6.68 -16.08
N PHE A 297 3.68 6.78 -16.88
CA PHE A 297 4.45 5.66 -17.36
C PHE A 297 5.76 5.58 -16.59
N ASP A 298 6.01 4.45 -15.94
CA ASP A 298 7.34 4.06 -15.48
C ASP A 298 8.01 3.27 -16.62
N ALA A 299 9.29 3.53 -16.89
CA ALA A 299 10.01 2.82 -17.95
C ALA A 299 11.50 2.76 -17.64
N ALA A 300 12.18 1.68 -17.97
CA ALA A 300 13.62 1.66 -18.02
C ALA A 300 14.17 2.45 -19.23
N ASP A 301 15.36 3.03 -19.08
CA ASP A 301 16.06 3.73 -20.15
C ASP A 301 16.27 2.86 -21.39
N ASN A 302 16.64 1.59 -21.20
CA ASN A 302 16.90 0.63 -22.28
C ASN A 302 15.66 0.18 -23.08
N ILE A 303 14.43 0.43 -22.61
CA ILE A 303 13.19 0.10 -23.35
C ILE A 303 12.44 1.33 -23.86
N LEU A 304 12.72 2.51 -23.30
CA LEU A 304 11.91 3.70 -23.57
C LEU A 304 11.92 4.05 -25.05
N GLU A 305 13.07 3.93 -25.72
CA GLU A 305 13.19 4.20 -27.16
C GLU A 305 12.27 3.29 -27.99
N ASP A 306 12.15 2.02 -27.60
CA ASP A 306 11.33 1.03 -28.31
C ASP A 306 9.83 1.29 -28.16
N LEU A 307 9.41 1.85 -27.02
CA LEU A 307 8.01 2.10 -26.69
C LEU A 307 7.57 3.56 -26.89
N LEU A 308 8.50 4.43 -27.30
CA LEU A 308 8.24 5.85 -27.46
C LEU A 308 7.19 6.12 -28.54
N ASP A 309 7.20 5.37 -29.65
CA ASP A 309 6.19 5.53 -30.71
C ASP A 309 4.78 5.17 -30.23
N ALA A 310 4.63 4.16 -29.36
CA ALA A 310 3.33 3.84 -28.76
C ALA A 310 2.85 4.97 -27.84
N VAL A 311 3.76 5.53 -27.01
CA VAL A 311 3.46 6.68 -26.14
C VAL A 311 3.04 7.89 -26.97
N ILE A 312 3.78 8.21 -28.03
CA ILE A 312 3.48 9.33 -28.92
C ILE A 312 2.14 9.13 -29.61
N THR A 313 1.88 7.93 -30.14
CA THR A 313 0.63 7.57 -30.79
C THR A 313 -0.56 7.75 -29.86
N TYR A 314 -0.43 7.35 -28.59
CA TYR A 314 -1.45 7.59 -27.57
C TYR A 314 -1.68 9.08 -27.27
N ILE A 315 -0.61 9.88 -27.15
CA ILE A 315 -0.72 11.32 -26.92
C ILE A 315 -1.45 11.99 -28.09
N GLN A 316 -1.08 11.63 -29.33
CA GLN A 316 -1.68 12.16 -30.54
C GLN A 316 -3.16 11.77 -30.67
N SER A 317 -3.52 10.52 -30.38
CA SER A 317 -4.92 10.06 -30.45
C SER A 317 -5.82 10.75 -29.41
N SER A 318 -5.22 11.19 -28.30
CA SER A 318 -5.89 11.91 -27.21
C SER A 318 -6.05 13.42 -27.46
N TYR A 319 -5.43 13.98 -28.51
CA TYR A 319 -5.50 15.40 -28.81
C TYR A 319 -6.89 15.82 -29.30
N ARG A 320 -7.38 16.97 -28.84
CA ARG A 320 -8.57 17.65 -29.33
C ARG A 320 -8.24 19.11 -29.60
N LYS A 321 -8.75 19.62 -30.72
CA LYS A 321 -8.56 21.01 -31.14
C LYS A 321 -9.21 22.02 -30.19
N ASP A 322 -10.37 21.66 -29.63
CA ASP A 322 -11.01 22.44 -28.56
C ASP A 322 -10.39 22.08 -27.20
N PRO A 323 -9.82 23.04 -26.45
CA PRO A 323 -9.29 22.81 -25.12
C PRO A 323 -10.32 22.25 -24.12
N ASN A 324 -11.61 22.51 -24.31
CA ASN A 324 -12.68 22.01 -23.44
C ASN A 324 -12.93 20.51 -23.65
N ASP A 325 -12.68 20.00 -24.85
CA ASP A 325 -12.85 18.58 -25.20
C ASP A 325 -11.60 17.74 -24.88
N GLN A 326 -10.47 18.38 -24.60
CA GLN A 326 -9.20 17.73 -24.27
C GLN A 326 -9.27 17.09 -22.87
N VAL A 327 -9.64 15.81 -22.77
CA VAL A 327 -9.69 15.11 -21.46
C VAL A 327 -8.30 14.91 -20.86
N LEU A 328 -7.38 14.33 -21.63
CA LEU A 328 -6.00 14.10 -21.18
C LEU A 328 -5.26 15.43 -21.02
N ARG A 329 -4.90 15.78 -19.79
CA ARG A 329 -4.18 17.02 -19.46
C ARG A 329 -2.70 16.79 -19.21
N LYS A 330 -2.34 15.61 -18.69
CA LYS A 330 -0.99 15.37 -18.20
C LYS A 330 -0.49 13.97 -18.50
N VAL A 331 0.71 13.90 -19.04
CA VAL A 331 1.47 12.66 -19.24
C VAL A 331 2.76 12.79 -18.46
N ARG A 332 3.03 11.85 -17.56
CA ARG A 332 4.29 11.73 -16.85
C ARG A 332 5.02 10.50 -17.35
N ILE A 333 6.31 10.63 -17.61
CA ILE A 333 7.20 9.52 -17.96
C ILE A 333 8.34 9.56 -16.94
N LEU A 334 8.41 8.57 -16.07
CA LEU A 334 9.51 8.35 -15.14
C LEU A 334 10.44 7.31 -15.74
N VAL A 335 11.68 7.70 -16.00
CA VAL A 335 12.68 6.86 -16.63
C VAL A 335 13.64 6.36 -15.58
N ASN A 336 13.62 5.06 -15.29
CA ASN A 336 14.61 4.41 -14.44
C ASN A 336 15.91 4.23 -15.23
N MET A 337 16.96 4.90 -14.80
CA MET A 337 18.23 4.98 -15.49
C MET A 337 19.19 3.94 -14.93
N TYR A 338 19.47 2.89 -15.71
CA TYR A 338 20.55 1.95 -15.42
C TYR A 338 21.91 2.45 -15.92
N SER A 339 21.91 3.42 -16.82
CA SER A 339 23.10 4.07 -17.35
C SER A 339 23.73 5.06 -16.35
N ASP A 340 25.06 5.22 -16.42
CA ASP A 340 25.82 6.13 -15.55
C ASP A 340 25.28 7.58 -15.58
N ARG A 341 25.05 8.15 -14.39
CA ARG A 341 24.42 9.46 -14.21
C ARG A 341 25.24 10.60 -14.82
N GLN A 342 26.55 10.60 -14.60
CA GLN A 342 27.44 11.65 -15.07
C GLN A 342 27.52 11.66 -16.60
N THR A 343 27.52 10.48 -17.21
CA THR A 343 27.53 10.29 -18.65
C THR A 343 26.22 10.75 -19.30
N MET A 344 25.08 10.46 -18.68
CA MET A 344 23.77 10.77 -19.25
C MET A 344 23.31 12.21 -19.02
N GLU A 345 23.64 12.84 -17.89
CA GLU A 345 23.28 14.26 -17.64
C GLU A 345 24.05 15.22 -18.56
N GLN A 346 25.25 14.86 -18.99
CA GLN A 346 26.11 15.70 -19.84
C GLN A 346 25.91 15.45 -21.35
N SER A 347 25.23 14.36 -21.73
CA SER A 347 25.03 14.01 -23.14
C SER A 347 23.80 14.70 -23.73
N PRO A 348 23.94 15.54 -24.77
CA PRO A 348 22.81 16.09 -25.52
C PRO A 348 21.99 14.98 -26.20
N ASP A 349 22.60 13.84 -26.48
CA ASP A 349 21.96 12.65 -27.08
C ASP A 349 21.44 11.66 -26.03
N SER A 350 21.42 12.04 -24.75
CA SER A 350 20.81 11.18 -23.73
C SER A 350 19.38 10.81 -24.12
N ILE A 351 18.99 9.56 -23.87
CA ILE A 351 17.66 9.01 -24.15
C ILE A 351 16.56 9.97 -23.68
N ARG A 352 16.77 10.62 -22.53
CA ARG A 352 15.91 11.68 -22.00
C ARG A 352 15.73 12.86 -22.96
N ASN A 353 16.82 13.45 -23.45
CA ASN A 353 16.79 14.62 -24.31
C ASN A 353 16.23 14.27 -25.70
N SER A 354 16.65 13.14 -26.25
CA SER A 354 16.17 12.62 -27.55
C SER A 354 14.67 12.31 -27.51
N ALA A 355 14.19 11.63 -26.47
CA ALA A 355 12.77 11.32 -26.32
C ALA A 355 11.92 12.59 -26.12
N LEU A 356 12.39 13.53 -25.28
CA LEU A 356 11.68 14.79 -25.06
C LEU A 356 11.57 15.61 -26.35
N LYS A 357 12.65 15.69 -27.13
CA LYS A 357 12.66 16.38 -28.42
C LYS A 357 11.67 15.75 -29.39
N LEU A 358 11.66 14.40 -29.50
CA LEU A 358 10.73 13.70 -30.38
C LEU A 358 9.26 13.92 -29.97
N ILE A 359 8.97 13.92 -28.66
CA ILE A 359 7.63 14.23 -28.15
C ILE A 359 7.24 15.67 -28.50
N GLN A 360 8.15 16.64 -28.34
CA GLN A 360 7.87 18.04 -28.69
C GLN A 360 7.57 18.21 -30.18
N GLU A 361 8.35 17.53 -31.03
CA GLU A 361 8.17 17.55 -32.49
C GLU A 361 6.87 16.89 -32.93
N LYS A 362 6.58 15.67 -32.44
CA LYS A 362 5.41 14.89 -32.88
C LYS A 362 4.11 15.28 -32.15
N CYS A 363 4.17 15.77 -30.91
CA CYS A 363 3.00 16.08 -30.08
C CYS A 363 2.79 17.58 -29.83
N GLY A 364 3.40 18.46 -30.63
CA GLY A 364 3.34 19.91 -30.44
C GLY A 364 1.92 20.48 -30.32
N ASP A 365 0.95 19.92 -31.04
CA ASP A 365 -0.45 20.33 -30.94
C ASP A 365 -1.08 20.00 -29.59
N PHE A 366 -0.84 18.81 -29.05
CA PHE A 366 -1.26 18.44 -27.70
C PHE A 366 -0.66 19.37 -26.64
N LEU A 367 0.62 19.73 -26.79
CA LEU A 367 1.34 20.57 -25.83
C LEU A 367 0.82 22.02 -25.73
N LYS A 368 -0.06 22.46 -26.64
CA LYS A 368 -0.75 23.75 -26.54
C LYS A 368 -1.68 23.81 -25.32
N HIS A 369 -2.26 22.68 -24.93
CA HIS A 369 -3.29 22.59 -23.88
C HIS A 369 -3.07 21.45 -22.88
N GLY A 370 -2.11 20.57 -23.14
CA GLY A 370 -1.66 19.49 -22.27
C GLY A 370 -0.20 19.66 -21.85
N LYS A 371 0.27 18.77 -20.97
CA LYS A 371 1.65 18.79 -20.47
C LYS A 371 2.25 17.39 -20.49
N VAL A 372 3.42 17.25 -21.08
CA VAL A 372 4.27 16.06 -20.93
C VAL A 372 5.43 16.39 -20.00
N VAL A 373 5.67 15.54 -19.00
CA VAL A 373 6.80 15.65 -18.06
C VAL A 373 7.60 14.36 -18.12
N LEU A 374 8.83 14.45 -18.60
CA LEU A 374 9.78 13.35 -18.60
C LEU A 374 10.84 13.61 -17.51
N ARG A 375 10.95 12.70 -16.54
CA ARG A 375 11.90 12.77 -15.43
C ARG A 375 12.76 11.50 -15.43
N ALA A 376 14.07 11.69 -15.44
CA ALA A 376 15.01 10.60 -15.16
C ALA A 376 15.14 10.38 -13.64
N PHE A 377 15.29 9.12 -13.26
CA PHE A 377 15.49 8.66 -11.89
C PHE A 377 16.64 7.66 -11.89
N TRP A 378 17.62 7.86 -11.00
CA TRP A 378 18.68 6.90 -10.73
C TRP A 378 18.39 6.28 -9.38
N ASP A 379 18.39 4.95 -9.29
CA ASP A 379 18.27 4.24 -8.02
C ASP A 379 19.65 4.25 -7.33
N ASP A 380 20.12 5.44 -6.94
CA ASP A 380 21.42 5.64 -6.28
C ASP A 380 21.35 5.37 -4.76
N GLY A 381 20.27 4.75 -4.27
CA GLY A 381 20.08 4.39 -2.88
C GLY A 381 19.92 5.58 -1.94
N GLN A 382 19.76 6.79 -2.48
CA GLN A 382 19.47 8.02 -1.76
C GLN A 382 18.24 8.68 -2.38
N ASP A 383 17.04 8.32 -1.93
CA ASP A 383 16.15 9.36 -1.41
C ASP A 383 14.83 8.81 -0.85
N GLU A 384 14.39 9.57 0.15
CA GLU A 384 13.25 9.41 1.02
C GLU A 384 11.92 9.30 0.26
N ASP A 385 11.07 8.41 0.76
CA ASP A 385 9.65 8.27 0.42
C ASP A 385 8.91 9.62 0.51
N GLY A 386 8.90 10.35 -0.60
CA GLY A 386 8.20 11.63 -0.76
C GLY A 386 7.16 11.57 -1.87
N GLY A 387 6.28 10.58 -1.82
CA GLY A 387 5.17 10.42 -2.77
C GLY A 387 3.87 10.11 -2.05
N HIS A 388 3.26 11.15 -1.46
CA HIS A 388 1.89 11.11 -0.97
C HIS A 388 0.86 10.87 -2.08
#